data_AF-A0A8J6MCQ9-F1
#
_entry.id   AF-A0A8J6MCQ9-F1
#
_cell.length_a   1.000
_cell.length_b   1.000
_cell.length_c   1.000
_cell.angle_alpha   90.00
_cell.angle_beta   90.00
_cell.angle_gamma   90.00
#
_symmetry.space_group_name_H-M   'P 1'
#
loop_
_entity.id
_entity.type
_entity.pdbx_description
1 polymer ?
#
loop_
_entity_poly.entity_id
_entity_poly.type
_entity_poly.pdbx_seq_one_letter_code
_entity_poly.pdbx_strand_id
1 'polypeptide(L)'
;MSQEQEKREHSHLQHEAEHAKPHKKVSVMGYLAILFAAAFLLLLLSYFMQQRSSEQTISGLKDSVSAMQSVENLIADNDELHQKVDELETQIEALETAKMELERTQRAQESAVSELKNQVASMDWLWRIQRAYSRGSKADCRALVDQFEASGLPQYLSDTTLAQVEGPSPADQYNALLDALDYRPEP
;
A
#
# COMPACT_ATOMS: atom_id res chain seq x y z
N MET A 1 -20.49 121.90 -17.53
CA MET A 1 -19.63 122.06 -18.72
C MET A 1 -18.39 121.21 -18.46
N SER A 2 -18.47 119.88 -18.55
CA SER A 2 -18.44 119.11 -19.81
C SER A 2 -17.13 119.33 -20.56
N GLN A 3 -16.18 118.41 -20.41
CA GLN A 3 -15.46 117.78 -21.50
C GLN A 3 -14.57 116.64 -20.97
N GLU A 4 -14.67 115.50 -21.66
CA GLU A 4 -13.72 114.39 -21.70
C GLU A 4 -13.71 113.31 -20.59
N GLN A 5 -14.84 112.61 -20.47
CA GLN A 5 -14.79 111.16 -20.74
C GLN A 5 -14.32 110.95 -22.19
N GLU A 6 -13.51 109.93 -22.44
CA GLU A 6 -12.92 109.56 -23.75
C GLU A 6 -11.61 110.27 -24.14
N LYS A 7 -10.53 109.89 -23.47
CA LYS A 7 -9.39 109.40 -24.25
C LYS A 7 -8.46 108.57 -23.39
N ARG A 8 -8.49 107.27 -23.68
CA ARG A 8 -7.44 106.27 -23.40
C ARG A 8 -7.70 105.32 -22.22
N GLU A 9 -8.86 104.69 -22.27
CA GLU A 9 -8.97 103.22 -22.12
C GLU A 9 -8.16 102.43 -23.19
N HIS A 10 -7.22 103.06 -23.91
CA HIS A 10 -6.55 102.46 -25.06
C HIS A 10 -5.11 102.98 -25.15
N SER A 11 -4.26 102.67 -24.17
CA SER A 11 -2.80 102.79 -24.36
C SER A 11 -1.93 102.09 -23.30
N HIS A 12 -2.34 100.98 -22.70
CA HIS A 12 -1.36 100.15 -21.98
C HIS A 12 -1.76 98.67 -21.80
N LEU A 13 -2.43 98.10 -22.80
CA LEU A 13 -2.26 96.67 -23.07
C LEU A 13 -1.23 96.60 -24.19
N GLN A 14 0.05 96.67 -23.84
CA GLN A 14 1.17 96.19 -24.63
C GLN A 14 2.47 96.64 -23.98
N HIS A 15 3.27 95.64 -23.63
CA HIS A 15 4.72 95.62 -23.84
C HIS A 15 5.53 96.52 -22.89
N GLU A 16 6.63 96.08 -22.33
CA GLU A 16 7.40 94.88 -22.54
C GLU A 16 8.24 94.71 -21.29
N ALA A 17 8.74 93.50 -21.12
CA ALA A 17 9.85 93.22 -20.24
C ALA A 17 10.94 94.29 -20.34
N GLU A 18 11.39 94.84 -19.22
CA GLU A 18 12.78 95.23 -18.99
C GLU A 18 12.91 95.63 -17.50
N HIS A 19 13.50 94.76 -16.70
CA HIS A 19 14.87 94.93 -16.18
C HIS A 19 14.86 95.63 -14.80
N ALA A 20 15.58 95.20 -13.75
CA ALA A 20 16.70 94.29 -13.65
C ALA A 20 16.78 93.75 -12.20
N LYS A 21 17.37 92.57 -12.04
CA LYS A 21 17.71 91.94 -10.74
C LYS A 21 18.49 92.90 -9.83
N PRO A 22 18.48 92.61 -8.52
CA PRO A 22 19.78 92.25 -7.94
C PRO A 22 19.73 90.87 -7.30
N HIS A 23 20.78 90.09 -7.57
CA HIS A 23 21.11 88.83 -6.91
C HIS A 23 21.20 89.04 -5.39
N LYS A 24 20.11 88.81 -4.68
CA LYS A 24 20.17 88.55 -3.23
C LYS A 24 20.78 87.16 -3.10
N LYS A 25 21.94 87.05 -2.47
CA LYS A 25 22.57 85.75 -2.17
C LYS A 25 21.56 84.95 -1.35
N VAL A 26 20.75 84.14 -2.03
CA VAL A 26 19.82 83.21 -1.40
C VAL A 26 20.67 82.33 -0.50
N SER A 27 20.33 82.32 0.79
CA SER A 27 21.17 81.74 1.83
C SER A 27 21.49 80.29 1.46
N VAL A 28 22.71 80.07 0.95
CA VAL A 28 23.21 78.73 0.60
C VAL A 28 23.16 77.83 1.83
N MET A 29 23.32 78.42 3.02
CA MET A 29 23.14 77.75 4.31
C MET A 29 21.72 77.20 4.53
N GLY A 30 20.68 77.90 4.06
CA GLY A 30 19.30 77.42 4.14
C GLY A 30 19.07 76.19 3.25
N TYR A 31 19.56 76.22 2.02
CA TYR A 31 19.50 75.06 1.12
C TYR A 31 20.33 73.88 1.64
N LEU A 32 21.53 74.14 2.19
CA LEU A 32 22.39 73.11 2.78
C LEU A 32 21.73 72.46 4.01
N ALA A 33 21.06 73.26 4.84
CA ALA A 33 20.31 72.77 6.00
C ALA A 33 19.09 71.92 5.60
N ILE A 34 18.36 72.33 4.55
CA ILE A 34 17.25 71.55 3.99
C ILE A 34 17.77 70.26 3.35
N LEU A 35 18.90 70.31 2.65
CA LEU A 35 19.52 69.12 2.05
C LEU A 35 20.03 68.14 3.11
N PHE A 36 20.59 68.65 4.22
CA PHE A 36 21.00 67.83 5.37
C PHE A 36 19.80 67.23 6.11
N ALA A 37 18.73 68.01 6.30
CA ALA A 37 17.49 67.53 6.88
C ALA A 37 16.81 66.48 5.98
N ALA A 38 16.82 66.67 4.66
CA ALA A 38 16.33 65.70 3.69
C ALA A 38 17.18 64.43 3.70
N ALA A 39 18.51 64.53 3.78
CA ALA A 39 19.40 63.39 3.90
C ALA A 39 19.16 62.63 5.23
N PHE A 40 18.96 63.34 6.34
CA PHE A 40 18.59 62.73 7.62
C PHE A 40 17.23 62.06 7.59
N LEU A 41 16.24 62.66 6.93
CA LEU A 41 14.93 62.05 6.70
C LEU A 41 15.03 60.81 5.81
N LEU A 42 15.86 60.83 4.78
CA LEU A 42 16.14 59.67 3.93
C LEU A 42 16.87 58.58 4.71
N LEU A 43 17.83 58.93 5.57
CA LEU A 43 18.51 57.99 6.47
C LEU A 43 17.54 57.42 7.52
N LEU A 44 16.63 58.23 8.07
CA LEU A 44 15.59 57.77 8.99
C LEU A 44 14.58 56.84 8.30
N LEU A 45 14.15 57.17 7.08
CA LEU A 45 13.28 56.32 6.27
C LEU A 45 13.98 55.01 5.89
N SER A 46 15.25 55.09 5.47
CA SER A 46 16.10 53.93 5.17
C SER A 46 16.31 53.08 6.41
N TYR A 47 16.54 53.69 7.57
CA TYR A 47 16.70 52.99 8.85
C TYR A 47 15.40 52.33 9.30
N PHE A 48 14.25 52.97 9.12
CA PHE A 48 12.93 52.38 9.40
C PHE A 48 12.64 51.20 8.47
N MET A 49 12.97 51.34 7.18
CA MET A 49 12.92 50.23 6.22
C MET A 49 13.93 49.15 6.59
N GLN A 50 15.10 49.47 7.12
CA GLN A 50 16.11 48.52 7.54
C GLN A 50 15.74 47.79 8.84
N GLN A 51 15.03 48.43 9.76
CA GLN A 51 14.53 47.82 10.99
C GLN A 51 13.37 46.85 10.71
N ARG A 52 12.48 47.18 9.75
CA ARG A 52 11.45 46.25 9.25
C ARG A 52 11.99 45.20 8.26
N SER A 53 12.96 45.54 7.41
CA SER A 53 13.54 44.57 6.47
C SER A 53 14.56 43.65 7.12
N SER A 54 15.21 44.04 8.21
CA SER A 54 16.00 43.10 9.01
C SER A 54 15.08 42.05 9.65
N GLU A 55 13.85 42.40 10.04
CA GLU A 55 12.82 41.43 10.42
C GLU A 55 12.27 40.63 9.24
N GLN A 56 12.04 41.22 8.06
CA GLN A 56 11.45 40.50 6.92
C GLN A 56 12.44 39.61 6.17
N THR A 57 13.72 39.98 6.08
CA THR A 57 14.75 39.15 5.46
C THR A 57 15.16 38.02 6.41
N ILE A 58 15.21 38.23 7.73
CA ILE A 58 15.41 37.14 8.71
C ILE A 58 14.15 36.31 8.95
N SER A 59 12.94 36.90 8.95
CA SER A 59 11.67 36.16 9.04
C SER A 59 11.43 35.36 7.77
N GLY A 60 11.68 35.93 6.59
CA GLY A 60 11.61 35.18 5.33
C GLY A 60 12.65 34.06 5.26
N LEU A 61 13.86 34.27 5.78
CA LEU A 61 14.86 33.19 5.89
C LEU A 61 14.48 32.15 6.94
N LYS A 62 13.91 32.55 8.09
CA LYS A 62 13.47 31.67 9.18
C LYS A 62 12.21 30.89 8.82
N ASP A 63 11.29 31.48 8.07
CA ASP A 63 10.13 30.83 7.48
C ASP A 63 10.56 29.91 6.35
N SER A 64 11.56 30.30 5.54
CA SER A 64 12.15 29.41 4.51
C SER A 64 12.94 28.26 5.13
N VAL A 65 13.67 28.47 6.22
CA VAL A 65 14.39 27.42 6.97
C VAL A 65 13.38 26.53 7.70
N SER A 66 12.33 27.09 8.30
CA SER A 66 11.25 26.32 8.95
C SER A 66 10.42 25.54 7.93
N ALA A 67 10.18 26.09 6.73
CA ALA A 67 9.54 25.38 5.63
C ALA A 67 10.45 24.27 5.09
N MET A 68 11.78 24.51 4.99
CA MET A 68 12.74 23.46 4.67
C MET A 68 12.77 22.35 5.72
N GLN A 69 12.80 22.70 7.01
CA GLN A 69 12.75 21.73 8.11
C GLN A 69 11.45 20.92 8.08
N SER A 70 10.31 21.57 7.78
CA SER A 70 9.02 20.90 7.65
C SER A 70 8.98 19.96 6.45
N VAL A 71 9.56 20.37 5.31
CA VAL A 71 9.72 19.52 4.13
C VAL A 71 10.66 18.35 4.42
N GLU A 72 11.74 18.57 5.16
CA GLU A 72 12.69 17.52 5.56
C GLU A 72 12.05 16.52 6.53
N ASN A 73 11.24 17.00 7.48
CA ASN A 73 10.42 16.15 8.33
C ASN A 73 9.36 15.38 7.53
N LEU A 74 8.69 16.02 6.57
CA LEU A 74 7.71 15.36 5.69
C LEU A 74 8.36 14.30 4.79
N ILE A 75 9.59 14.54 4.32
CA ILE A 75 10.37 13.55 3.56
C ILE A 75 10.74 12.38 4.47
N ALA A 76 11.24 12.65 5.68
CA ALA A 76 11.56 11.61 6.65
C ALA A 76 10.34 10.76 7.04
N ASP A 77 9.19 11.40 7.28
CA ASP A 77 7.93 10.72 7.56
C ASP A 77 7.47 9.89 6.34
N ASN A 78 7.65 10.42 5.13
CA ASN A 78 7.32 9.71 3.90
C ASN A 78 8.22 8.48 3.69
N ASP A 79 9.52 8.60 3.94
CA ASP A 79 10.48 7.50 3.90
C ASP A 79 10.14 6.43 4.95
N GLU A 80 9.77 6.83 6.17
CA GLU A 80 9.33 5.90 7.22
C GLU A 80 8.02 5.19 6.85
N LEU A 81 7.07 5.92 6.24
CA LEU A 81 5.83 5.36 5.72
C LEU A 81 6.10 4.36 4.59
N HIS A 82 7.00 4.68 3.65
CA HIS A 82 7.42 3.77 2.59
C HIS A 82 8.06 2.51 3.16
N GLN A 83 8.96 2.64 4.15
CA GLN A 83 9.56 1.49 4.81
C GLN A 83 8.53 0.59 5.50
N LYS A 84 7.51 1.17 6.15
CA LYS A 84 6.42 0.40 6.76
C LYS A 84 5.54 -0.28 5.72
N VAL A 85 5.30 0.36 4.57
CA VAL A 85 4.56 -0.26 3.47
C VAL A 85 5.34 -1.45 2.93
N ASP A 86 6.63 -1.30 2.65
CA ASP A 86 7.48 -2.40 2.18
C ASP A 86 7.52 -3.55 3.21
N GLU A 87 7.63 -3.22 4.51
CA GLU A 87 7.60 -4.23 5.56
C GLU A 87 6.24 -4.96 5.63
N LEU A 88 5.13 -4.25 5.52
CA LEU A 88 3.80 -4.86 5.49
C LEU A 88 3.59 -5.71 4.24
N GLU A 89 4.06 -5.26 3.07
CA GLU A 89 4.01 -6.03 1.83
C GLU A 89 4.80 -7.34 1.96
N THR A 90 6.02 -7.29 2.48
CA THR A 90 6.81 -8.51 2.73
C THR A 90 6.16 -9.45 3.75
N GLN A 91 5.51 -8.91 4.79
CA GLN A 91 4.74 -9.73 5.75
C GLN A 91 3.53 -10.39 5.10
N ILE A 92 2.82 -9.68 4.22
CA ILE A 92 1.68 -10.22 3.48
C ILE A 92 2.16 -11.36 2.57
N GLU A 93 3.23 -11.17 1.82
CA GLU A 93 3.81 -12.23 0.97
C GLU A 93 4.23 -13.45 1.80
N ALA A 94 4.90 -13.24 2.94
CA ALA A 94 5.28 -14.32 3.85
C ALA A 94 4.06 -15.06 4.41
N LEU A 95 3.00 -14.35 4.79
CA LEU A 95 1.75 -14.95 5.27
C LEU A 95 1.03 -15.72 4.16
N GLU A 96 0.99 -15.20 2.94
CA GLU A 96 0.38 -15.88 1.79
C GLU A 96 1.12 -17.17 1.45
N THR A 97 2.46 -17.15 1.45
CA THR A 97 3.25 -18.37 1.23
C THR A 97 3.02 -19.40 2.33
N ALA A 98 3.00 -18.99 3.60
CA ALA A 98 2.71 -19.87 4.72
C ALA A 98 1.30 -20.47 4.65
N LYS A 99 0.31 -19.67 4.27
CA LYS A 99 -1.07 -20.13 4.05
C LYS A 99 -1.15 -21.15 2.93
N MET A 100 -0.49 -20.89 1.80
CA MET A 100 -0.47 -21.81 0.67
C MET A 100 0.16 -23.15 1.06
N GLU A 101 1.22 -23.13 1.84
CA GLU A 101 1.84 -24.35 2.34
C GLU A 101 0.93 -25.11 3.32
N LEU A 102 0.27 -24.39 4.23
CA LEU A 102 -0.71 -24.99 5.12
C LEU A 102 -1.86 -25.65 4.35
N GLU A 103 -2.39 -24.99 3.32
CA GLU A 103 -3.44 -25.56 2.46
C GLU A 103 -2.96 -26.82 1.71
N ARG A 104 -1.70 -26.85 1.25
CA ARG A 104 -1.12 -28.06 0.64
C ARG A 104 -1.03 -29.20 1.64
N THR A 105 -0.51 -28.93 2.84
CA THR A 105 -0.40 -29.96 3.89
C THR A 105 -1.76 -30.47 4.31
N GLN A 106 -2.77 -29.59 4.42
CA GLN A 106 -4.14 -29.97 4.73
C GLN A 106 -4.72 -30.89 3.64
N ARG A 107 -4.58 -30.53 2.36
CA ARG A 107 -5.05 -31.38 1.25
C ARG A 107 -4.38 -32.75 1.24
N ALA A 108 -3.06 -32.80 1.48
CA ALA A 108 -2.32 -34.05 1.58
C ALA A 108 -2.78 -34.90 2.78
N GLN A 109 -3.11 -34.27 3.90
CA GLN A 109 -3.66 -34.95 5.06
C GLN A 109 -5.08 -35.46 4.79
N GLU A 110 -5.94 -34.67 4.14
CA GLU A 110 -7.29 -35.08 3.77
C GLU A 110 -7.27 -36.25 2.78
N SER A 111 -6.39 -36.25 1.79
CA SER A 111 -6.22 -37.40 0.89
C SER A 111 -5.75 -38.64 1.63
N ALA A 112 -4.74 -38.51 2.51
CA ALA A 112 -4.24 -39.62 3.32
C ALA A 112 -5.31 -40.19 4.26
N VAL A 113 -6.14 -39.35 4.88
CA VAL A 113 -7.25 -39.77 5.73
C VAL A 113 -8.33 -40.49 4.91
N SER A 114 -8.64 -39.99 3.71
CA SER A 114 -9.59 -40.62 2.79
C SER A 114 -9.11 -42.01 2.36
N GLU A 115 -7.83 -42.13 1.96
CA GLU A 115 -7.20 -43.41 1.61
C GLU A 115 -7.24 -44.39 2.76
N LEU A 116 -6.85 -43.95 3.97
CA LEU A 116 -6.89 -44.80 5.16
C LEU A 116 -8.32 -45.25 5.50
N LYS A 117 -9.31 -44.37 5.36
CA LYS A 117 -10.72 -44.71 5.56
C LYS A 117 -11.19 -45.76 4.56
N ASN A 118 -10.80 -45.63 3.29
CA ASN A 118 -11.12 -46.61 2.26
C ASN A 118 -10.42 -47.94 2.53
N GLN A 119 -9.16 -47.93 2.99
CA GLN A 119 -8.44 -49.13 3.39
C GLN A 119 -9.15 -49.86 4.55
N VAL A 120 -9.54 -49.14 5.60
CA VAL A 120 -10.30 -49.72 6.74
C VAL A 120 -11.64 -50.29 6.30
N ALA A 121 -12.38 -49.57 5.45
CA ALA A 121 -13.64 -50.07 4.89
C ALA A 121 -13.43 -51.35 4.07
N SER A 122 -12.34 -51.42 3.30
CA SER A 122 -11.98 -52.59 2.51
C SER A 122 -11.63 -53.79 3.40
N MET A 123 -10.93 -53.57 4.51
CA MET A 123 -10.67 -54.61 5.51
C MET A 123 -11.96 -55.13 6.17
N ASP A 124 -12.92 -54.24 6.49
CA ASP A 124 -14.22 -54.65 7.05
C ASP A 124 -15.00 -55.54 6.08
N TRP A 125 -15.02 -55.18 4.79
CA TRP A 125 -15.63 -56.00 3.74
C TRP A 125 -14.97 -57.38 3.63
N LEU A 126 -13.65 -57.44 3.57
CA LEU A 126 -12.90 -58.70 3.53
C LEU A 126 -13.25 -59.59 4.73
N TRP A 127 -13.30 -59.01 5.94
CA TRP A 127 -13.66 -59.74 7.15
C TRP A 127 -15.10 -60.27 7.11
N ARG A 128 -16.06 -59.49 6.58
CA ARG A 128 -17.44 -59.94 6.40
C ARG A 128 -17.54 -61.11 5.42
N ILE A 129 -16.78 -61.06 4.32
CA ILE A 129 -16.71 -62.14 3.32
C ILE A 129 -16.09 -63.40 3.93
N GLN A 130 -14.95 -63.29 4.61
CA GLN A 130 -14.30 -64.42 5.30
C GLN A 130 -15.23 -65.07 6.34
N ARG A 131 -15.97 -64.26 7.10
CA ARG A 131 -16.95 -64.74 8.07
C ARG A 131 -18.12 -65.46 7.41
N ALA A 132 -18.62 -64.97 6.28
CA ALA A 132 -19.66 -65.66 5.52
C ALA A 132 -19.15 -66.98 4.93
N TYR A 133 -17.89 -67.00 4.48
CA TYR A 133 -17.24 -68.19 3.94
C TYR A 133 -17.08 -69.28 5.00
N SER A 134 -16.63 -68.91 6.21
CA SER A 134 -16.54 -69.82 7.37
C SER A 134 -17.88 -70.38 7.83
N ARG A 135 -19.01 -69.75 7.48
CA ARG A 135 -20.36 -70.29 7.73
C ARG A 135 -20.81 -71.30 6.66
N GLY A 136 -20.05 -71.46 5.58
CA GLY A 136 -20.33 -72.40 4.50
C GLY A 136 -21.35 -71.92 3.47
N SER A 137 -21.89 -70.70 3.60
CA SER A 137 -22.87 -70.16 2.65
C SER A 137 -22.19 -69.47 1.46
N LYS A 138 -21.98 -70.23 0.38
CA LYS A 138 -21.35 -69.72 -0.85
C LYS A 138 -22.19 -68.65 -1.56
N ALA A 139 -23.51 -68.73 -1.46
CA ALA A 139 -24.42 -67.75 -2.07
C ALA A 139 -24.28 -66.36 -1.42
N ASP A 140 -24.23 -66.31 -0.08
CA ASP A 140 -24.06 -65.06 0.66
C ASP A 140 -22.67 -64.45 0.43
N CYS A 141 -21.64 -65.29 0.29
CA CYS A 141 -20.30 -64.83 -0.05
C CYS A 141 -20.26 -64.15 -1.42
N ARG A 142 -20.87 -64.76 -2.45
CA ARG A 142 -20.92 -64.18 -3.80
C ARG A 142 -21.64 -62.84 -3.79
N ALA A 143 -22.80 -62.74 -3.14
CA ALA A 143 -23.53 -61.48 -3.03
C ALA A 143 -22.73 -60.37 -2.31
N LEU A 144 -21.90 -60.72 -1.31
CA LEU A 144 -21.02 -59.77 -0.62
C LEU A 144 -19.81 -59.37 -1.49
N VAL A 145 -19.27 -60.30 -2.28
CA VAL A 145 -18.21 -60.03 -3.26
C VAL A 145 -18.72 -59.08 -4.34
N ASP A 146 -19.91 -59.32 -4.91
CA ASP A 146 -20.53 -58.44 -5.92
C ASP A 146 -20.69 -57.00 -5.38
N GLN A 147 -21.14 -56.86 -4.13
CA GLN A 147 -21.28 -55.55 -3.48
C GLN A 147 -19.93 -54.89 -3.21
N PHE A 148 -18.91 -55.69 -2.89
CA PHE A 148 -17.56 -55.20 -2.66
C PHE A 148 -16.91 -54.73 -3.96
N GLU A 149 -17.01 -55.48 -5.05
CA GLU A 149 -16.53 -55.07 -6.38
C GLU A 149 -17.26 -53.82 -6.89
N ALA A 150 -18.58 -53.77 -6.74
CA ALA A 150 -19.39 -52.59 -7.10
C ALA A 150 -19.00 -51.32 -6.33
N SER A 151 -18.43 -51.46 -5.13
CA SER A 151 -18.00 -50.31 -4.32
C SER A 151 -16.66 -49.70 -4.77
N GLY A 152 -15.90 -50.38 -5.65
CA GLY A 152 -14.58 -49.92 -6.08
C GLY A 152 -13.53 -49.87 -4.95
N LEU A 153 -13.86 -50.47 -3.79
CA LEU A 153 -12.98 -50.62 -2.65
C LEU A 153 -11.89 -51.72 -2.78
N PRO A 154 -11.99 -52.75 -3.65
CA PRO A 154 -10.94 -53.77 -3.76
C PRO A 154 -9.55 -53.22 -4.05
N GLN A 155 -9.45 -52.09 -4.76
CA GLN A 155 -8.16 -51.42 -5.07
C GLN A 155 -7.47 -50.81 -3.83
N TYR A 156 -8.18 -50.63 -2.72
CA TYR A 156 -7.63 -50.11 -1.46
C TYR A 156 -7.26 -51.24 -0.48
N LEU A 157 -7.37 -52.51 -0.90
CA LEU A 157 -6.78 -53.61 -0.16
C LEU A 157 -5.26 -53.46 -0.19
N SER A 158 -4.62 -53.48 0.97
CA SER A 158 -3.17 -53.36 1.05
C SER A 158 -2.50 -54.65 0.60
N ASP A 159 -1.57 -54.53 -0.35
CA ASP A 159 -0.67 -55.62 -0.79
C ASP A 159 0.43 -55.93 0.23
N THR A 160 0.62 -55.05 1.23
CA THR A 160 1.66 -55.19 2.25
C THR A 160 1.04 -55.35 3.64
N THR A 161 1.39 -56.43 4.32
CA THR A 161 1.12 -56.60 5.75
C THR A 161 2.05 -55.69 6.55
N LEU A 162 1.51 -54.62 7.12
CA LEU A 162 2.25 -53.73 8.05
C LEU A 162 2.83 -54.49 9.27
N ALA A 163 2.32 -55.69 9.56
CA ALA A 163 2.68 -56.47 10.72
C ALA A 163 4.01 -57.25 10.61
N GLN A 164 4.71 -57.27 9.47
CA GLN A 164 5.94 -58.10 9.28
C GLN A 164 5.77 -59.56 9.77
N VAL A 165 4.54 -60.08 9.78
CA VAL A 165 4.27 -61.49 10.05
C VAL A 165 4.19 -62.17 8.69
N GLU A 166 5.03 -63.18 8.46
CA GLU A 166 4.93 -64.07 7.31
C GLU A 166 3.50 -64.62 7.21
N GLY A 167 2.72 -64.07 6.30
CA GLY A 167 1.31 -64.39 6.09
C GLY A 167 0.79 -63.70 4.83
N PRO A 168 -0.21 -64.29 4.15
CA PRO A 168 -0.75 -63.74 2.91
C PRO A 168 -1.29 -62.33 3.15
N SER A 169 -1.01 -61.40 2.23
CA SER A 169 -1.52 -60.03 2.32
C SER A 169 -3.06 -60.03 2.29
N PRO A 170 -3.73 -59.00 2.81
CA PRO A 170 -5.19 -58.89 2.68
C PRO A 170 -5.70 -59.01 1.24
N ALA A 171 -4.94 -58.50 0.26
CA ALA A 171 -5.24 -58.68 -1.16
C ALA A 171 -5.08 -60.15 -1.61
N ASP A 172 -4.01 -60.83 -1.19
CA ASP A 172 -3.81 -62.26 -1.48
C ASP A 172 -4.88 -63.14 -0.84
N GLN A 173 -5.30 -62.80 0.39
CA GLN A 173 -6.39 -63.50 1.08
C GLN A 173 -7.71 -63.33 0.34
N TYR A 174 -8.00 -62.13 -0.18
CA TYR A 174 -9.17 -61.89 -1.00
C TYR A 174 -9.12 -62.70 -2.30
N ASN A 175 -8.00 -62.68 -3.02
CA ASN A 175 -7.81 -63.45 -4.25
C ASN A 175 -7.94 -64.97 -4.03
N ALA A 176 -7.39 -65.49 -2.93
CA ALA A 176 -7.54 -66.90 -2.55
C ALA A 176 -9.00 -67.28 -2.25
N LEU A 177 -9.79 -66.35 -1.69
CA LEU A 177 -11.23 -66.55 -1.48
C LEU A 177 -12.01 -66.56 -2.79
N LEU A 178 -11.65 -65.68 -3.75
CA LEU A 178 -12.27 -65.68 -5.08
C LEU A 178 -12.02 -67.00 -5.80
N ASP A 179 -10.78 -67.51 -5.78
CA ASP A 179 -10.41 -68.80 -6.37
C ASP A 179 -11.17 -69.96 -5.69
N ALA A 180 -11.24 -69.98 -4.35
CA ALA A 180 -11.97 -71.00 -3.61
C ALA A 180 -13.50 -70.97 -3.83
N LEU A 181 -14.04 -69.84 -4.26
CA LEU A 181 -15.46 -69.66 -4.60
C LEU A 181 -15.77 -69.96 -6.08
N ASP A 182 -14.74 -70.23 -6.88
CA ASP A 182 -14.77 -70.29 -8.35
C ASP A 182 -15.54 -69.07 -8.90
N TYR A 183 -15.25 -67.91 -8.31
CA TYR A 183 -15.95 -66.66 -8.60
C TYR A 183 -15.37 -66.07 -9.88
N ARG A 184 -16.20 -66.06 -10.93
CA ARG A 184 -15.93 -65.33 -12.17
C ARG A 184 -16.81 -64.08 -12.13
N PRO A 185 -16.25 -62.86 -12.18
CA PRO A 185 -17.06 -61.67 -12.32
C PRO A 185 -17.86 -61.80 -13.62
N GLU A 186 -19.19 -61.78 -13.49
CA GLU A 186 -20.09 -61.74 -14.64
C GLU A 186 -19.93 -60.37 -15.34
N PRO A 187 -19.84 -60.34 -16.68
CA PRO A 187 -19.54 -59.14 -17.46
C PRO A 187 -20.66 -58.08 -17.47
#